data_AF-A0A2V7L3E8-F1
#
_entry.id   AF-A0A2V7L3E8-F1
#
_cell.length_a   1.000
_cell.length_b   1.000
_cell.length_c   1.000
_cell.angle_alpha   90.00
_cell.angle_beta   90.00
_cell.angle_gamma   90.00
#
_symmetry.space_group_name_H-M   'P 1'
#
loop_
_entity.id
_entity.type
_entity.pdbx_description
1 polymer ?
#
loop_
_entity_poly.entity_id
_entity_poly.type
_entity_poly.pdbx_seq_one_letter_code
_entity_poly.pdbx_strand_id
1 'polypeptide(L)'
;MTRSGAPHTPTVLLYAQDHQGLGHITRTLAIARRVLAAYPTFVAYIATKSPVAANFTLPERCDYIKLPTLLTAEGVERSPTEEEAAKQRFRTIRGQILRAAALGLAPDLVLVDHEPLGAKGEFRDGLYALKAQ
;
A
#
# COMPACT_ATOMS: atom_id res chain seq x y z
N MET A 1 -0.50 -25.74 -10.62
CA MET A 1 0.15 -26.23 -9.39
C MET A 1 -0.82 -26.02 -8.24
N THR A 2 -1.35 -27.11 -7.70
CA THR A 2 -2.30 -27.11 -6.58
C THR A 2 -1.55 -26.71 -5.31
N ARG A 3 -1.92 -25.58 -4.69
CA ARG A 3 -1.40 -25.21 -3.36
C ARG A 3 -1.73 -26.35 -2.39
N SER A 4 -0.69 -26.86 -1.73
CA SER A 4 -0.75 -27.88 -0.68
C SER A 4 -1.72 -27.45 0.44
N GLY A 5 -2.46 -28.43 0.99
CA GLY A 5 -3.63 -28.26 1.85
C GLY A 5 -3.41 -27.75 3.28
N ALA A 6 -2.60 -26.70 3.45
CA ALA A 6 -2.66 -25.87 4.65
C ALA A 6 -3.88 -24.93 4.55
N PRO A 7 -4.56 -24.60 5.67
CA PRO A 7 -5.61 -23.60 5.65
C PRO A 7 -5.04 -22.27 5.12
N HIS A 8 -5.52 -21.86 3.96
CA HIS A 8 -5.13 -20.62 3.29
C HIS A 8 -6.18 -19.55 3.61
N THR A 9 -5.77 -18.47 4.27
CA THR A 9 -6.63 -17.31 4.49
C THR A 9 -6.56 -16.40 3.26
N PRO A 10 -7.65 -16.23 2.48
CA PRO A 10 -7.62 -15.38 1.31
C PRO A 10 -7.24 -13.94 1.69
N THR A 11 -6.19 -13.42 1.08
CA THR A 11 -5.55 -12.17 1.48
C THR A 11 -5.60 -11.16 0.35
N VAL A 12 -6.12 -9.97 0.64
CA VAL A 12 -6.18 -8.85 -0.30
C VAL A 12 -5.19 -7.77 0.11
N LEU A 13 -4.31 -7.36 -0.80
CA LEU A 13 -3.42 -6.21 -0.61
C LEU A 13 -3.95 -5.02 -1.42
N LEU A 14 -4.27 -3.92 -0.75
CA LEU A 14 -4.71 -2.68 -1.38
C LEU A 14 -3.60 -1.63 -1.28
N TYR A 15 -3.29 -0.94 -2.37
CA TYR A 15 -2.39 0.20 -2.38
C TYR A 15 -3.20 1.49 -2.60
N ALA A 16 -3.17 2.38 -1.60
CA ALA A 16 -3.81 3.69 -1.65
C ALA A 16 -2.76 4.78 -1.91
N GLN A 17 -2.87 5.42 -3.07
CA GLN A 17 -1.96 6.47 -3.51
C GLN A 17 -2.36 7.82 -2.89
N ASP A 18 -1.83 8.23 -1.74
CA ASP A 18 -2.21 9.55 -1.17
C ASP A 18 -1.25 10.66 -1.62
N HIS A 19 -1.69 11.52 -2.53
CA HIS A 19 -0.86 12.59 -3.10
C HIS A 19 -1.26 13.96 -2.59
N GLN A 20 -2.55 14.25 -2.49
CA GLN A 20 -3.12 15.40 -1.77
C GLN A 20 -4.56 15.06 -1.34
N GLY A 21 -4.88 15.27 -0.07
CA GLY A 21 -6.21 14.98 0.49
C GLY A 21 -6.46 13.51 0.89
N LEU A 22 -7.66 13.26 1.43
CA LEU A 22 -8.06 11.99 2.03
C LEU A 22 -8.89 11.09 1.10
N GLY A 23 -9.05 11.48 -0.17
CA GLY A 23 -9.96 10.83 -1.10
C GLY A 23 -9.57 9.40 -1.48
N HIS A 24 -8.27 9.17 -1.72
CA HIS A 24 -7.74 7.85 -2.11
C HIS A 24 -7.92 6.85 -0.96
N ILE A 25 -7.42 7.16 0.24
CA ILE A 25 -7.62 6.29 1.40
C ILE A 25 -9.10 6.06 1.73
N THR A 26 -9.97 7.07 1.62
CA THR A 26 -11.41 6.91 1.88
C THR A 26 -12.05 5.92 0.90
N ARG A 27 -11.69 6.03 -0.39
CA ARG A 27 -12.13 5.09 -1.43
C ARG A 27 -11.61 3.68 -1.15
N THR A 28 -10.32 3.53 -0.86
CA THR A 28 -9.71 2.24 -0.57
C THR A 28 -10.35 1.58 0.65
N LEU A 29 -10.63 2.34 1.70
CA LEU A 29 -11.33 1.84 2.89
C LEU A 29 -12.78 1.43 2.57
N ALA A 30 -13.50 2.19 1.74
CA ALA A 30 -14.84 1.82 1.31
C ALA A 30 -14.85 0.48 0.55
N ILE A 31 -13.87 0.28 -0.34
CA ILE A 31 -13.67 -0.99 -1.05
C ILE A 31 -13.35 -2.10 -0.06
N ALA A 32 -12.37 -1.92 0.82
CA ALA A 32 -11.97 -2.92 1.81
C ALA A 32 -13.15 -3.34 2.69
N ARG A 33 -13.96 -2.40 3.19
CA ARG A 33 -15.18 -2.68 3.96
C ARG A 33 -16.16 -3.56 3.20
N ARG A 34 -16.42 -3.23 1.93
CA ARG A 34 -17.37 -3.99 1.11
C ARG A 34 -16.86 -5.40 0.80
N VAL A 35 -15.57 -5.54 0.49
CA VAL A 35 -14.93 -6.84 0.26
C VAL A 35 -15.02 -7.70 1.53
N LEU A 36 -14.61 -7.18 2.69
CA LEU A 36 -14.58 -7.94 3.94
C LEU A 36 -15.99 -8.27 4.49
N ALA A 37 -17.00 -7.47 4.15
CA ALA A 37 -18.40 -7.77 4.45
C ALA A 37 -18.96 -8.86 3.53
N ALA A 38 -18.59 -8.87 2.24
CA ALA A 38 -19.05 -9.87 1.28
C ALA A 38 -18.34 -11.22 1.46
N TYR A 39 -17.10 -11.22 1.94
CA TYR A 39 -16.27 -12.41 2.09
C TYR A 39 -15.75 -12.54 3.54
N PRO A 40 -16.49 -13.23 4.43
CA PRO A 40 -16.18 -13.28 5.86
C PRO A 40 -14.83 -13.94 6.22
N THR A 41 -14.27 -14.75 5.32
CA THR A 41 -12.99 -15.44 5.52
C THR A 41 -11.79 -14.64 5.02
N PHE A 42 -12.00 -13.50 4.37
CA PHE A 42 -10.93 -12.69 3.79
C PHE A 42 -10.31 -11.78 4.85
N VAL A 43 -9.03 -11.50 4.69
CA VAL A 43 -8.31 -10.42 5.40
C VAL A 43 -7.77 -9.41 4.39
N ALA A 44 -7.60 -8.16 4.82
CA ALA A 44 -7.10 -7.10 3.97
C ALA A 44 -5.95 -6.32 4.59
N TYR A 45 -4.97 -5.97 3.77
CA TYR A 45 -3.86 -5.07 4.14
C TYR A 45 -3.86 -3.85 3.24
N ILE A 46 -3.79 -2.66 3.82
CA ILE A 46 -3.75 -1.40 3.05
C ILE A 46 -2.36 -0.78 3.15
N ALA A 47 -1.62 -0.73 2.05
CA ALA A 47 -0.38 0.04 1.95
C ALA A 47 -0.67 1.48 1.54
N THR A 48 -0.26 2.46 2.36
CA THR A 48 -0.69 3.85 2.20
C THR A 48 0.27 4.86 2.81
N LYS A 49 0.34 6.05 2.20
CA LYS A 49 1.04 7.22 2.75
C LYS A 49 0.18 8.05 3.70
N SER A 50 -1.15 7.90 3.68
CA SER A 50 -2.08 8.63 4.55
C SER A 50 -1.76 8.42 6.04
N PRO A 51 -2.03 9.41 6.91
CA PRO A 51 -1.99 9.26 8.36
C PRO A 51 -3.20 8.45 8.87
N VAL A 52 -3.34 7.21 8.41
CA VAL A 52 -4.53 6.36 8.67
C VAL A 52 -4.81 6.22 10.15
N ALA A 53 -3.77 6.01 10.96
CA ALA A 53 -3.88 5.80 12.40
C ALA A 53 -4.58 6.93 13.17
N ALA A 54 -4.52 8.17 12.65
CA ALA A 54 -5.05 9.32 13.36
C ALA A 54 -6.53 9.58 13.04
N ASN A 55 -6.99 9.24 11.82
CA ASN A 55 -8.22 9.81 11.27
C ASN A 55 -9.23 8.78 10.74
N PHE A 56 -8.91 7.48 10.72
CA PHE A 56 -9.80 6.47 10.16
C PHE A 56 -9.89 5.22 11.03
N THR A 57 -11.11 4.70 11.17
CA THR A 57 -11.36 3.39 11.76
C THR A 57 -11.17 2.31 10.70
N LEU A 58 -10.27 1.36 10.91
CA LEU A 58 -10.16 0.19 10.02
C LEU A 58 -11.35 -0.75 10.22
N PRO A 59 -11.86 -1.41 9.15
CA PRO A 59 -12.78 -2.52 9.35
C PRO A 59 -12.12 -3.67 10.12
N GLU A 60 -12.93 -4.51 10.75
CA GLU A 60 -12.46 -5.79 11.31
C GLU A 60 -11.76 -6.61 10.21
N ARG A 61 -10.73 -7.38 10.57
CA ARG A 61 -9.90 -8.18 9.64
C ARG A 61 -9.13 -7.34 8.60
N CYS A 62 -8.89 -6.07 8.91
CA CYS A 62 -8.08 -5.18 8.10
C CYS A 62 -6.97 -4.54 8.93
N ASP A 63 -5.75 -4.58 8.40
CA ASP A 63 -4.61 -3.82 8.93
C ASP A 63 -3.98 -2.96 7.81
N TYR A 64 -2.96 -2.17 8.14
CA TYR A 64 -2.33 -1.26 7.20
C TYR A 64 -0.80 -1.23 7.33
N ILE A 65 -0.15 -0.96 6.21
CA ILE A 65 1.29 -0.76 6.10
C ILE A 65 1.52 0.73 5.87
N LYS A 66 2.08 1.40 6.88
CA LYS A 66 2.44 2.81 6.77
C LYS A 66 3.65 2.97 5.85
N LEU A 67 3.43 3.66 4.73
CA LEU A 67 4.51 4.07 3.85
C LEU A 67 5.09 5.41 4.34
N PRO A 68 6.43 5.52 4.42
CA PRO A 68 7.09 6.73 4.90
C PRO A 68 6.81 7.92 3.95
N THR A 69 6.51 9.05 4.57
CA THR A 69 6.32 10.35 3.92
C THR A 69 7.58 11.19 4.09
N LEU A 70 7.93 11.95 3.06
CA LEU A 70 9.00 12.93 3.19
C LEU A 70 8.54 14.04 4.13
N LEU A 71 9.23 14.21 5.26
CA LEU A 71 8.98 15.28 6.21
C LEU A 71 10.01 16.40 6.00
N THR A 72 9.57 17.63 6.20
CA THR A 72 10.43 18.82 6.18
C THR A 72 10.34 19.47 7.55
N ALA A 73 11.49 19.67 8.18
CA ALA A 73 11.57 20.37 9.45
C ALA A 73 11.37 21.87 9.24
N GLU A 74 10.80 22.55 10.24
CA GLU A 74 10.64 24.00 10.21
C GLU A 74 12.00 24.70 10.02
N GLY A 75 12.03 25.74 9.18
CA GLY A 75 13.25 26.49 8.86
C GLY A 75 14.26 25.77 7.97
N VAL A 76 13.98 24.55 7.52
CA VAL A 76 14.85 23.84 6.55
C VAL A 76 14.30 24.01 5.14
N GLU A 77 14.98 24.86 4.37
CA GLU A 77 14.73 24.98 2.92
C GLU A 77 15.59 23.98 2.14
N ARG A 78 14.99 23.38 1.12
CA ARG A 78 15.70 22.56 0.13
C ARG A 78 15.62 23.25 -1.20
N SER A 79 16.76 23.30 -1.91
CA SER A 79 16.73 23.63 -3.33
C SER A 79 15.83 22.63 -4.08
N PRO A 80 15.30 23.00 -5.26
CA PRO A 80 14.49 22.09 -6.07
C PRO A 80 15.18 20.75 -6.34
N THR A 81 16.50 20.76 -6.56
CA THR A 81 17.29 19.55 -6.81
C THR A 81 17.37 18.65 -5.58
N GLU A 82 17.58 19.22 -4.39
CA GLU A 82 17.63 18.45 -3.13
C GLU A 82 16.28 17.84 -2.79
N GLU A 83 15.20 18.57 -3.02
CA GLU A 83 13.83 18.11 -2.82
C GLU A 83 13.49 16.94 -3.74
N GLU A 84 13.83 17.03 -5.04
CA GLU A 84 13.63 15.91 -5.97
C GLU A 84 14.49 14.69 -5.63
N ALA A 85 15.74 14.90 -5.19
CA ALA A 85 16.59 13.82 -4.71
C ALA A 85 16.01 13.14 -3.46
N ALA A 86 15.44 13.91 -2.52
CA ALA A 86 14.77 13.38 -1.34
C ALA A 86 13.52 12.57 -1.71
N LYS A 87 12.66 13.10 -2.61
CA LYS A 87 11.50 12.38 -3.12
C LYS A 87 11.90 11.06 -3.79
N GLN A 88 12.98 11.05 -4.58
CA GLN A 88 13.49 9.83 -5.21
C GLN A 88 13.93 8.80 -4.17
N ARG A 89 14.70 9.21 -3.14
CA ARG A 89 15.10 8.30 -2.05
C ARG A 89 13.89 7.67 -1.35
N PHE A 90 12.87 8.48 -1.04
CA PHE A 90 11.65 7.98 -0.41
C PHE A 90 10.83 7.07 -1.35
N ARG A 91 10.81 7.34 -2.67
CA ARG A 91 10.22 6.41 -3.66
C ARG A 91 10.90 5.05 -3.61
N THR A 92 12.24 5.01 -3.56
CA THR A 92 13.01 3.77 -3.46
C THR A 92 12.69 3.00 -2.16
N ILE A 93 12.68 3.67 -1.01
CA ILE A 93 12.34 3.05 0.28
C ILE A 93 10.92 2.45 0.23
N ARG A 94 9.95 3.22 -0.27
CA ARG A 94 8.57 2.72 -0.40
C ARG A 94 8.48 1.50 -1.31
N GLY A 95 9.16 1.50 -2.45
CA GLY A 95 9.19 0.33 -3.34
C GLY A 95 9.78 -0.91 -2.68
N GLN A 96 10.81 -0.75 -1.85
CA GLN A 96 11.38 -1.86 -1.07
C GLN A 96 10.39 -2.41 -0.03
N ILE A 97 9.71 -1.54 0.72
CA ILE A 97 8.67 -1.94 1.68
C ILE A 97 7.52 -2.66 0.97
N LEU A 98 7.02 -2.09 -0.12
CA LEU A 98 5.93 -2.65 -0.90
C LEU A 98 6.28 -4.03 -1.46
N ARG A 99 7.50 -4.20 -1.99
CA ARG A 99 7.97 -5.49 -2.49
C ARG A 99 8.08 -6.52 -1.38
N ALA A 100 8.67 -6.15 -0.24
CA ALA A 100 8.79 -7.05 0.90
C ALA A 100 7.42 -7.47 1.45
N ALA A 101 6.50 -6.51 1.60
CA ALA A 101 5.13 -6.76 2.03
C ALA A 101 4.37 -7.66 1.05
N ALA A 102 4.45 -7.38 -0.26
CA ALA A 102 3.82 -8.21 -1.28
C ALA A 102 4.29 -9.67 -1.22
N LEU A 103 5.61 -9.88 -1.16
CA LEU A 103 6.18 -11.24 -1.10
C LEU A 103 5.88 -11.95 0.22
N GLY A 104 5.91 -11.24 1.35
CA GLY A 104 5.66 -11.80 2.68
C GLY A 104 4.18 -12.13 2.91
N LEU A 105 3.27 -11.28 2.44
CA LEU A 105 1.82 -11.51 2.53
C LEU A 105 1.32 -12.55 1.53
N ALA A 106 2.02 -12.72 0.40
CA ALA A 106 1.62 -13.59 -0.71
C ALA A 106 0.11 -13.47 -1.06
N PRO A 107 -0.39 -12.24 -1.33
CA PRO A 107 -1.81 -11.98 -1.48
C PRO A 107 -2.40 -12.66 -2.72
N ASP A 108 -3.67 -13.05 -2.63
CA ASP A 108 -4.43 -13.61 -3.76
C ASP A 108 -4.91 -12.53 -4.72
N LEU A 109 -5.09 -11.32 -4.21
CA LEU A 109 -5.55 -10.16 -4.98
C LEU A 109 -4.79 -8.91 -4.57
N VAL A 110 -4.31 -8.17 -5.56
CA VAL A 110 -3.75 -6.83 -5.37
C VAL A 110 -4.63 -5.81 -6.06
N LEU A 111 -5.04 -4.78 -5.31
CA LEU A 111 -5.79 -3.63 -5.83
C LEU A 111 -4.91 -2.39 -5.73
N VAL A 112 -4.65 -1.72 -6.86
CA VAL A 112 -3.82 -0.51 -6.91
C VAL A 112 -4.70 0.66 -7.32
N ASP A 113 -4.84 1.67 -6.47
CA ASP A 113 -5.63 2.88 -6.79
C ASP A 113 -4.83 3.84 -7.70
N HIS A 114 -5.55 4.47 -8.63
CA HIS A 114 -5.09 5.54 -9.54
C HIS A 114 -4.00 5.16 -10.56
N GLU A 115 -2.74 4.92 -10.15
CA GLU A 115 -1.64 4.55 -11.05
C GLU A 115 -1.36 3.03 -10.97
N PRO A 116 -1.45 2.25 -12.07
CA PRO A 116 -1.35 0.78 -12.02
C PRO A 116 -0.05 0.22 -11.41
N LEU A 117 1.05 0.97 -11.51
CA LEU A 117 2.36 0.58 -10.95
C LEU A 117 2.66 1.30 -9.62
N GLY A 118 1.66 1.93 -9.02
CA GLY A 118 1.81 2.87 -7.92
C GLY A 118 2.46 4.19 -8.36
N ALA A 119 2.52 5.13 -7.43
CA ALA A 119 3.02 6.48 -7.67
C ALA A 119 4.40 6.48 -8.32
N LYS A 120 4.50 7.00 -9.55
CA LYS A 120 5.77 7.02 -10.32
C LYS A 120 6.43 5.64 -10.41
N GLY A 121 5.64 4.57 -10.41
CA GLY A 121 6.12 3.20 -10.56
C GLY A 121 6.72 2.58 -9.29
N GLU A 122 6.52 3.18 -8.10
CA GLU A 122 7.14 2.68 -6.88
C GLU A 122 6.73 1.25 -6.49
N PHE A 123 5.57 0.76 -6.93
CA PHE A 123 5.12 -0.60 -6.64
C PHE A 123 5.47 -1.62 -7.74
N ARG A 124 6.05 -1.18 -8.86
CA ARG A 124 6.32 -2.03 -10.04
C ARG A 124 7.04 -3.33 -9.68
N ASP A 125 8.12 -3.22 -8.93
CA ASP A 125 8.98 -4.37 -8.64
C ASP A 125 8.30 -5.38 -7.70
N GLY A 126 7.39 -4.92 -6.82
CA GLY A 126 6.56 -5.79 -5.98
C GLY A 126 5.52 -6.56 -6.80
N LEU A 127 4.82 -5.86 -7.70
CA LEU A 127 3.83 -6.48 -8.59
C LEU A 127 4.45 -7.51 -9.53
N TYR A 128 5.63 -7.20 -10.09
CA TYR A 128 6.34 -8.14 -10.96
C TYR A 128 6.86 -9.35 -10.20
N ALA A 129 7.33 -9.15 -8.96
CA ALA A 129 7.77 -10.27 -8.13
C ALA A 129 6.62 -11.23 -7.80
N LEU A 130 5.39 -10.73 -7.60
CA LEU A 130 4.21 -11.58 -7.43
C LEU A 130 3.84 -12.38 -8.68
N LYS A 131 4.02 -11.79 -9.87
CA LYS A 131 3.75 -12.47 -11.15
C LYS A 131 4.76 -13.55 -11.50
N ALA A 132 5.96 -13.49 -10.93
CA ALA A 132 7.00 -14.49 -11.14
C ALA A 132 6.90 -15.71 -10.21
N GLN A 133 5.91 -15.74 -9.29
CA GLN A 133 5.63 -16.88 -8.41
C GLN A 133 4.78 -17.96 -9.09
#